data_AF-A0A2G9TG18-F1
#
_entry.id   AF-A0A2G9TG18-F1
#
_cell.length_a   1.000
_cell.length_b   1.000
_cell.length_c   1.000
_cell.angle_alpha   90.00
_cell.angle_beta   90.00
_cell.angle_gamma   90.00
#
_symmetry.space_group_name_H-M   'P 1'
#
loop_
_entity.id
_entity.type
_entity.pdbx_description
1 polymer ?
#
loop_
_entity_poly.entity_id
_entity_poly.type
_entity_poly.pdbx_seq_one_letter_code
_entity_poly.pdbx_strand_id
1 'polypeptide(L)'
;MKAVVKDEHVPQRAIDWLERRAIAHVPETICTLDASAYLVMRSREDQSKPPEVRGGPRDALIVHATEHTASVLYQEAFLVTYRTFISSHDLINKLITRYVYMSMSSDRASQSAARLTFSILVRVVDELTGYELSEALVHTVTSFVYRLIHEGNLIFARLLSRPMLSCLDMNPLTVPVRMNLKFVGSIRLG
;
A
#
# COMPACT_ATOMS: atom_id res chain seq x y z
N MET A 1 11.36 -8.22 -67.21
CA MET A 1 10.57 -7.44 -66.23
C MET A 1 11.16 -7.66 -64.86
N LYS A 2 11.60 -6.59 -64.19
CA LYS A 2 12.10 -6.59 -62.80
C LYS A 2 10.96 -6.22 -61.84
N ALA A 3 10.91 -6.91 -60.70
CA ALA A 3 10.54 -6.44 -59.35
C ALA A 3 10.92 -7.62 -58.42
N VAL A 4 11.96 -7.63 -57.56
CA VAL A 4 12.46 -6.71 -56.51
C VAL A 4 11.45 -6.46 -55.39
N VAL A 5 11.57 -7.30 -54.34
CA VAL A 5 11.48 -7.00 -52.89
C VAL A 5 10.06 -6.68 -52.37
N LYS A 6 9.53 -7.37 -51.35
CA LYS A 6 9.97 -7.18 -49.95
C LYS A 6 9.62 -8.34 -49.02
N ASP A 7 10.67 -8.81 -48.36
CA ASP A 7 10.70 -9.58 -47.13
C ASP A 7 9.96 -8.80 -46.02
N GLU A 8 8.99 -9.41 -45.36
CA GLU A 8 8.55 -9.00 -44.02
C GLU A 8 8.46 -10.24 -43.13
N HIS A 9 9.65 -10.77 -42.82
CA HIS A 9 9.89 -11.43 -41.55
C HIS A 9 9.54 -10.43 -40.42
N VAL A 10 8.35 -10.56 -39.82
CA VAL A 10 7.97 -9.78 -38.63
C VAL A 10 8.89 -10.21 -37.48
N PRO A 11 9.84 -9.37 -37.02
CA PRO A 11 10.66 -9.73 -35.88
C PRO A 11 9.81 -9.66 -34.61
N GLN A 12 10.20 -10.48 -33.63
CA GLN A 12 9.66 -10.54 -32.27
C GLN A 12 9.04 -9.21 -31.81
N ARG A 13 7.85 -9.29 -31.20
CA ARG A 13 7.42 -8.29 -30.19
C ARG A 13 8.39 -8.38 -29.02
N ALA A 14 9.59 -7.85 -29.26
CA ALA A 14 10.59 -7.52 -28.26
C ALA A 14 9.83 -6.70 -27.23
N ILE A 15 9.82 -7.25 -26.04
CA ILE A 15 9.02 -6.72 -24.97
C ILE A 15 9.47 -5.28 -24.76
N ASP A 16 8.51 -4.38 -24.92
CA ASP A 16 8.62 -2.98 -24.64
C ASP A 16 8.76 -2.76 -23.12
N TRP A 17 9.90 -3.20 -22.59
CA TRP A 17 10.31 -2.95 -21.20
C TRP A 17 10.95 -1.56 -21.06
N LEU A 18 11.41 -0.96 -22.17
CA LEU A 18 12.11 0.32 -22.14
C LEU A 18 11.16 1.53 -22.14
N GLU A 19 10.00 1.50 -22.81
CA GLU A 19 9.04 2.62 -22.67
C GLU A 19 8.32 2.58 -21.32
N ARG A 20 8.19 1.40 -20.69
CA ARG A 20 7.63 1.26 -19.33
C ARG A 20 8.50 1.86 -18.22
N ARG A 21 9.79 2.15 -18.46
CA ARG A 21 10.62 2.90 -17.50
C ARG A 21 10.11 4.34 -17.31
N ALA A 22 9.28 4.87 -18.20
CA ALA A 22 8.60 6.14 -18.02
C ALA A 22 7.34 6.05 -17.12
N ILE A 23 6.84 4.85 -16.80
CA ILE A 23 5.67 4.63 -15.93
C ILE A 23 6.06 4.52 -14.44
N ALA A 24 7.34 4.74 -14.11
CA ALA A 24 7.82 4.69 -12.72
C ALA A 24 7.30 5.85 -11.85
N HIS A 25 6.64 6.85 -12.45
CA HIS A 25 6.20 8.06 -11.74
C HIS A 25 4.90 8.63 -12.35
N VAL A 26 3.80 7.89 -12.30
CA VAL A 26 2.47 8.51 -12.37
C VAL A 26 2.06 8.81 -10.93
N PRO A 27 2.13 10.07 -10.46
CA PRO A 27 1.89 10.43 -9.05
C PRO A 27 0.48 10.15 -8.52
N GLU A 28 -0.41 9.54 -9.32
CA GLU A 28 -1.80 9.28 -8.96
C GLU A 28 -2.21 7.80 -9.00
N THR A 29 -1.35 6.85 -9.43
CA THR A 29 -1.76 5.43 -9.48
C THR A 29 -2.18 4.92 -8.10
N ILE A 30 -1.49 5.33 -7.03
CA ILE A 30 -1.83 4.94 -5.67
C ILE A 30 -3.22 5.43 -5.21
N CYS A 31 -3.76 6.44 -5.88
CA CYS A 31 -5.06 7.05 -5.62
C CYS A 31 -6.16 6.59 -6.59
N THR A 32 -5.88 5.68 -7.54
CA THR A 32 -6.93 5.16 -8.44
C THR A 32 -7.82 4.14 -7.75
N LEU A 33 -9.09 4.09 -8.13
CA LEU A 33 -10.03 3.08 -7.61
C LEU A 33 -9.79 1.70 -8.25
N ASP A 34 -9.31 1.69 -9.49
CA ASP A 34 -9.01 0.49 -10.28
C ASP A 34 -7.58 0.59 -10.86
N ALA A 35 -6.79 -0.47 -10.67
CA ALA A 35 -5.45 -0.62 -11.23
C ALA A 35 -5.37 -1.58 -12.43
N SER A 36 -6.48 -2.17 -12.88
CA SER A 36 -6.54 -3.19 -13.93
C SER A 36 -5.74 -2.84 -15.19
N ALA A 37 -5.79 -1.57 -15.62
CA ALA A 37 -5.06 -1.06 -16.79
C ALA A 37 -3.51 -1.13 -16.65
N TYR A 38 -3.00 -1.18 -15.42
CA TYR A 38 -1.58 -1.21 -15.12
C TYR A 38 -1.06 -2.63 -14.81
N LEU A 39 -1.97 -3.60 -14.68
CA LEU A 39 -1.64 -4.97 -14.30
C LEU A 39 -1.45 -5.85 -15.54
N VAL A 40 -0.49 -6.76 -15.45
CA VAL A 40 -0.31 -7.86 -16.38
C VAL A 40 -1.07 -9.05 -15.81
N MET A 41 -2.12 -9.49 -16.49
CA MET A 41 -2.92 -10.63 -16.08
C MET A 41 -2.43 -11.92 -16.74
N ARG A 42 -2.60 -13.06 -16.07
CA ARG A 42 -2.40 -14.37 -16.67
C ARG A 42 -3.40 -14.59 -17.80
N SER A 43 -2.94 -15.15 -18.91
CA SER A 43 -3.80 -15.52 -20.03
C SER A 43 -4.88 -16.49 -19.55
N ARG A 44 -6.14 -16.22 -19.90
CA ARG A 44 -7.28 -17.08 -19.55
C ARG A 44 -7.32 -18.29 -20.49
N GLU A 45 -6.50 -19.29 -20.20
CA GLU A 45 -6.61 -20.61 -20.85
C GLU A 45 -7.86 -21.36 -20.36
N ASP A 46 -8.31 -21.04 -19.14
CA ASP A 46 -9.47 -21.65 -18.48
C ASP A 46 -10.35 -20.53 -17.90
N GLN A 47 -11.57 -20.38 -18.45
CA GLN A 47 -12.52 -19.36 -18.02
C GLN A 47 -13.11 -19.63 -16.63
N SER A 48 -12.91 -20.83 -16.08
CA SER A 48 -13.39 -21.19 -14.73
C SER A 48 -12.52 -20.62 -13.61
N LYS A 49 -11.29 -20.19 -13.91
CA LYS A 49 -10.35 -19.64 -12.91
C LYS A 49 -10.46 -18.11 -12.84
N PRO A 50 -10.41 -17.54 -11.62
CA PRO A 50 -10.38 -16.09 -11.47
C PRO A 50 -9.13 -15.52 -12.16
N PRO A 51 -9.21 -14.29 -12.70
CA PRO A 51 -8.06 -13.66 -13.35
C PRO A 51 -6.92 -13.46 -12.34
N GLU A 52 -5.76 -14.05 -12.63
CA GLU A 52 -4.57 -13.99 -11.77
C GLU A 52 -3.64 -12.85 -12.22
N VAL A 53 -3.17 -12.04 -11.28
CA VAL A 53 -2.15 -11.01 -11.54
C VAL A 53 -0.78 -11.68 -11.69
N ARG A 54 -0.08 -11.40 -12.80
CA ARG A 54 1.33 -11.80 -13.03
C ARG A 54 2.33 -10.73 -12.63
N GLY A 55 1.94 -9.46 -12.68
CA GLY A 55 2.82 -8.35 -12.31
C GLY A 55 2.23 -6.99 -12.65
N GLY A 56 2.98 -5.95 -12.36
CA GLY A 56 2.59 -4.57 -12.60
C GLY A 56 3.51 -3.61 -11.84
N PRO A 57 3.37 -2.30 -12.03
CA PRO A 57 4.04 -1.30 -11.19
C PRO A 57 3.70 -1.50 -9.71
N ARG A 58 4.66 -1.20 -8.82
CA ARG A 58 4.50 -1.24 -7.35
C ARG A 58 3.14 -0.73 -6.88
N ASP A 59 2.76 0.47 -7.32
CA ASP A 59 1.55 1.14 -6.85
C ASP A 59 0.29 0.44 -7.35
N ALA A 60 0.30 -0.08 -8.58
CA ALA A 60 -0.80 -0.87 -9.11
C ALA A 60 -1.01 -2.18 -8.33
N LEU A 61 0.07 -2.82 -7.88
CA LEU A 61 -0.03 -4.03 -7.05
C LEU A 61 -0.65 -3.75 -5.68
N ILE A 62 -0.31 -2.59 -5.08
CA ILE A 62 -0.87 -2.12 -3.79
C ILE A 62 -2.35 -1.76 -3.95
N VAL A 63 -2.69 -1.03 -5.01
CA VAL A 63 -4.07 -0.67 -5.35
C VAL A 63 -4.89 -1.93 -5.51
N HIS A 64 -4.42 -2.90 -6.30
CA HIS A 64 -5.12 -4.17 -6.47
C HIS A 64 -5.27 -4.95 -5.17
N ALA A 65 -4.27 -4.97 -4.28
CA ALA A 65 -4.38 -5.65 -2.98
C ALA A 65 -5.49 -5.06 -2.09
N THR A 66 -5.90 -3.82 -2.35
CA THR A 66 -6.86 -3.06 -1.54
C THR A 66 -8.17 -2.77 -2.28
N GLU A 67 -8.38 -3.38 -3.44
CA GLU A 67 -9.62 -3.35 -4.19
C GLU A 67 -10.62 -4.41 -3.66
N HIS A 68 -11.91 -4.14 -3.81
CA HIS A 68 -12.95 -5.10 -3.45
C HIS A 68 -12.98 -6.33 -4.37
N THR A 69 -12.44 -6.21 -5.58
CA THR A 69 -12.34 -7.30 -6.57
C THR A 69 -11.12 -8.21 -6.34
N ALA A 70 -10.23 -7.84 -5.44
CA ALA A 70 -9.03 -8.61 -5.11
C ALA A 70 -9.41 -9.97 -4.51
N SER A 71 -8.77 -11.03 -4.99
CA SER A 71 -8.93 -12.33 -4.35
C SER A 71 -8.20 -12.37 -3.02
N VAL A 72 -8.75 -13.08 -2.03
CA VAL A 72 -8.10 -13.31 -0.73
C VAL A 72 -6.71 -13.92 -0.94
N LEU A 73 -6.57 -14.85 -1.90
CA LEU A 73 -5.28 -15.46 -2.24
C LEU A 73 -4.24 -14.43 -2.70
N TYR A 74 -4.64 -13.46 -3.52
CA TYR A 74 -3.74 -12.37 -3.93
C TYR A 74 -3.33 -11.51 -2.73
N GLN A 75 -4.26 -11.19 -1.84
CA GLN A 75 -3.97 -10.41 -0.62
C GLN A 75 -2.97 -11.12 0.30
N GLU A 76 -3.13 -12.43 0.52
CA GLU A 76 -2.18 -13.22 1.29
C GLU A 76 -0.81 -13.27 0.61
N ALA A 77 -0.78 -13.56 -0.69
CA ALA A 77 0.46 -13.58 -1.45
C ALA A 77 1.18 -12.23 -1.40
N PHE A 78 0.43 -11.13 -1.51
CA PHE A 78 0.96 -9.78 -1.39
C PHE A 78 1.59 -9.54 -0.02
N LEU A 79 0.89 -9.85 1.08
CA LEU A 79 1.39 -9.64 2.44
C LEU A 79 2.64 -10.47 2.75
N VAL A 80 2.72 -11.69 2.23
CA VAL A 80 3.90 -12.55 2.42
C VAL A 80 5.11 -12.06 1.61
N THR A 81 4.90 -11.48 0.43
CA THR A 81 5.97 -11.24 -0.54
C THR A 81 6.34 -9.78 -0.77
N TYR A 82 5.59 -8.82 -0.21
CA TYR A 82 5.81 -7.39 -0.51
C TYR A 82 7.24 -6.92 -0.26
N ARG A 83 7.89 -7.45 0.78
CA ARG A 83 9.26 -7.09 1.18
C ARG A 83 10.29 -7.31 0.09
N THR A 84 9.99 -8.15 -0.90
CA THR A 84 10.85 -8.39 -2.06
C THR A 84 10.90 -7.22 -3.05
N PHE A 85 9.93 -6.30 -3.01
CA PHE A 85 9.82 -5.20 -3.97
C PHE A 85 9.46 -3.83 -3.36
N ILE A 86 9.10 -3.76 -2.07
CA ILE A 86 8.84 -2.52 -1.34
C ILE A 86 9.20 -2.66 0.14
N SER A 87 9.86 -1.62 0.70
CA SER A 87 10.14 -1.58 2.13
C SER A 87 8.84 -1.38 2.92
N SER A 88 8.82 -1.87 4.15
CA SER A 88 7.62 -1.80 5.00
C SER A 88 7.25 -0.35 5.32
N HIS A 89 8.25 0.53 5.49
CA HIS A 89 8.02 1.96 5.65
C HIS A 89 7.38 2.60 4.41
N ASP A 90 7.89 2.32 3.21
CA ASP A 90 7.32 2.84 1.96
C ASP A 90 5.89 2.33 1.73
N LEU A 91 5.65 1.04 2.02
CA LEU A 91 4.33 0.43 1.89
C LEU A 91 3.33 1.08 2.85
N ILE A 92 3.71 1.26 4.11
CA ILE A 92 2.90 1.96 5.12
C ILE A 92 2.56 3.38 4.65
N ASN A 93 3.54 4.16 4.16
CA ASN A 93 3.29 5.50 3.65
C ASN A 93 2.29 5.51 2.48
N LYS A 94 2.42 4.56 1.55
CA LYS A 94 1.49 4.42 0.41
C LYS A 94 0.09 4.01 0.83
N LEU A 95 -0.05 3.06 1.76
CA LEU A 95 -1.34 2.64 2.31
C LEU A 95 -2.02 3.77 3.08
N ILE A 96 -1.27 4.54 3.89
CA ILE A 96 -1.81 5.73 4.59
C ILE A 96 -2.30 6.77 3.58
N THR A 97 -1.49 7.08 2.56
CA THR A 97 -1.85 8.04 1.50
C THR A 97 -3.14 7.64 0.81
N ARG A 98 -3.23 6.36 0.39
CA ARG A 98 -4.43 5.80 -0.24
C ARG A 98 -5.64 5.84 0.68
N TYR A 99 -5.49 5.45 1.95
CA TYR A 99 -6.58 5.50 2.93
C TYR A 99 -7.14 6.91 3.06
N VAL A 100 -6.27 7.90 3.24
CA VAL A 100 -6.65 9.31 3.40
C VAL A 100 -7.38 9.82 2.17
N TYR A 101 -6.88 9.52 0.97
CA TYR A 101 -7.51 9.94 -0.27
C TYR A 101 -8.90 9.31 -0.45
N MET A 102 -9.01 8.00 -0.22
CA MET A 102 -10.26 7.26 -0.40
C MET A 102 -11.30 7.60 0.66
N SER A 103 -10.88 7.91 1.90
CA SER A 103 -11.78 8.27 2.99
C SER A 103 -12.43 9.64 2.82
N MET A 104 -11.80 10.54 2.05
CA MET A 104 -12.36 11.85 1.69
C MET A 104 -13.50 11.76 0.67
N SER A 105 -13.56 10.69 -0.12
CA SER A 105 -14.62 10.53 -1.13
C SER A 105 -15.94 10.09 -0.51
N SER A 106 -17.08 10.59 -1.01
CA SER A 106 -18.41 10.19 -0.55
C SER A 106 -18.94 8.90 -1.21
N ASP A 107 -18.27 8.38 -2.24
CA ASP A 107 -18.76 7.21 -2.96
C ASP A 107 -18.51 5.89 -2.21
N ARG A 108 -19.43 4.92 -2.37
CA ARG A 108 -19.38 3.65 -1.62
C ARG A 108 -18.15 2.80 -1.97
N ALA A 109 -17.67 2.89 -3.21
CA ALA A 109 -16.56 2.07 -3.68
C ALA A 109 -15.24 2.54 -3.04
N SER A 110 -14.97 3.85 -3.04
CA SER A 110 -13.83 4.46 -2.35
C SER A 110 -13.89 4.23 -0.84
N GLN A 111 -15.06 4.34 -0.21
CA GLN A 111 -15.20 4.02 1.20
C GLN A 111 -14.90 2.54 1.50
N SER A 112 -15.25 1.63 0.58
CA SER A 112 -14.87 0.22 0.67
C SER A 112 -13.37 0.01 0.52
N ALA A 113 -12.76 0.64 -0.49
CA ALA A 113 -11.33 0.62 -0.72
C ALA A 113 -10.56 1.20 0.48
N ALA A 114 -11.06 2.27 1.12
CA ALA A 114 -10.47 2.83 2.33
C ALA A 114 -10.44 1.80 3.48
N ARG A 115 -11.55 1.10 3.72
CA ARG A 115 -11.62 0.05 4.77
C ARG A 115 -10.67 -1.12 4.48
N LEU A 116 -10.61 -1.57 3.23
CA LEU A 116 -9.69 -2.64 2.81
C LEU A 116 -8.23 -2.20 2.93
N THR A 117 -7.93 -0.98 2.49
CA THR A 117 -6.60 -0.36 2.63
C THR A 117 -6.17 -0.33 4.10
N PHE A 118 -7.07 0.11 4.98
CA PHE A 118 -6.81 0.13 6.42
C PHE A 118 -6.58 -1.28 6.99
N SER A 119 -7.36 -2.27 6.55
CA SER A 119 -7.19 -3.67 6.98
C SER A 119 -5.82 -4.23 6.59
N ILE A 120 -5.38 -3.98 5.35
CA ILE A 120 -4.05 -4.38 4.88
C ILE A 120 -2.96 -3.64 5.66
N LEU A 121 -3.13 -2.35 5.93
CA LEU A 121 -2.20 -1.56 6.75
C LEU A 121 -2.01 -2.13 8.16
N VAL A 122 -3.11 -2.49 8.84
CA VAL A 122 -3.03 -3.12 10.18
C VAL A 122 -2.23 -4.41 10.11
N ARG A 123 -2.47 -5.26 9.11
CA ARG A 123 -1.72 -6.52 8.96
C ARG A 123 -0.24 -6.31 8.67
N VAL A 124 0.10 -5.36 7.80
CA VAL A 124 1.50 -5.00 7.55
C VAL A 124 2.19 -4.55 8.83
N VAL A 125 1.52 -3.71 9.62
CA VAL A 125 2.02 -3.20 10.91
C VAL A 125 2.13 -4.30 11.97
N ASP A 126 1.23 -5.27 11.98
CA ASP A 126 1.23 -6.42 12.90
C ASP A 126 2.33 -7.44 12.59
N GLU A 127 2.65 -7.61 11.31
CA GLU A 127 3.70 -8.51 10.84
C GLU A 127 5.08 -7.84 10.78
N LEU A 128 5.24 -6.61 11.30
CA LEU A 128 6.54 -5.96 11.40
C LEU A 128 7.45 -6.71 12.36
N THR A 129 8.71 -6.78 11.97
CA THR A 129 9.78 -7.35 12.78
C THR A 129 10.64 -6.23 13.38
N GLY A 130 11.39 -6.54 14.44
CA GLY A 130 12.20 -5.53 15.16
C GLY A 130 13.22 -4.78 14.28
N TYR A 131 13.70 -5.37 13.19
CA TYR A 131 14.65 -4.71 12.28
C TYR A 131 14.00 -3.65 11.38
N GLU A 132 12.68 -3.68 11.22
CA GLU A 132 11.93 -2.77 10.35
C GLU A 132 11.52 -1.48 11.10
N LEU A 133 11.57 -1.50 12.44
CA LEU A 133 11.15 -0.43 13.35
C LEU A 133 12.17 0.72 13.42
N SER A 134 12.40 1.38 12.29
CA SER A 134 13.13 2.65 12.28
C SER A 134 12.36 3.75 12.99
N GLU A 135 13.06 4.74 13.53
CA GLU A 135 12.45 5.95 14.13
C GLU A 135 11.46 6.62 13.15
N ALA A 136 11.81 6.67 11.87
CA ALA A 136 10.97 7.25 10.84
C ALA A 136 9.67 6.46 10.63
N LEU A 137 9.70 5.13 10.65
CA LEU A 137 8.50 4.30 10.56
C LEU A 137 7.60 4.49 11.78
N VAL A 138 8.19 4.43 12.99
CA VAL A 138 7.44 4.63 14.23
C VAL A 138 6.77 6.00 14.22
N HIS A 139 7.51 7.05 13.88
CA HIS A 139 6.95 8.40 13.75
C HIS A 139 5.82 8.49 12.72
N THR A 140 5.96 7.86 11.55
CA THR A 140 4.91 7.79 10.52
C THR A 140 3.62 7.16 11.10
N VAL A 141 3.71 5.99 11.72
CA VAL A 141 2.53 5.28 12.23
C VAL A 141 1.91 6.05 13.40
N THR A 142 2.72 6.54 14.34
CA THR A 142 2.25 7.33 15.48
C THR A 142 1.55 8.61 15.04
N SER A 143 2.11 9.33 14.06
CA SER A 143 1.50 10.55 13.50
C SER A 143 0.15 10.25 12.87
N PHE A 144 0.03 9.13 12.16
CA PHE A 144 -1.23 8.71 11.57
C PHE A 144 -2.27 8.29 12.63
N VAL A 145 -1.85 7.61 13.70
CA VAL A 145 -2.73 7.30 14.85
C VAL A 145 -3.27 8.58 15.48
N TYR A 146 -2.43 9.60 15.70
CA TYR A 146 -2.89 10.88 16.23
C TYR A 146 -3.92 11.56 15.32
N ARG A 147 -3.71 11.50 14.01
CA ARG A 147 -4.68 11.99 13.03
C ARG A 147 -6.02 11.28 13.16
N LEU A 148 -6.04 9.95 13.24
CA LEU A 148 -7.27 9.17 13.42
C LEU A 148 -8.01 9.54 14.71
N ILE A 149 -7.28 9.82 15.80
CA ILE A 149 -7.88 10.29 17.06
C ILE A 149 -8.53 11.65 16.86
N HIS A 150 -7.85 12.59 16.20
CA HIS A 150 -8.38 13.92 15.91
C HIS A 150 -9.61 13.89 15.00
N GLU A 151 -9.65 12.96 14.04
CA GLU A 151 -10.81 12.71 13.17
C GLU A 151 -11.93 11.91 13.85
N GLY A 152 -11.76 11.50 15.12
CA GLY A 152 -12.76 10.74 15.89
C GLY A 152 -12.81 9.25 15.58
N ASN A 153 -11.89 8.71 14.78
CA ASN A 153 -11.85 7.31 14.37
C ASN A 153 -11.08 6.44 15.38
N LEU A 154 -11.64 6.34 16.59
CA LEU A 154 -10.97 5.70 17.74
C LEU A 154 -10.78 4.19 17.59
N ILE A 155 -11.64 3.52 16.82
CA ILE A 155 -11.51 2.07 16.55
C ILE A 155 -10.25 1.82 15.72
N PHE A 156 -10.06 2.59 14.65
CA PHE A 156 -8.89 2.47 13.77
C PHE A 156 -7.60 2.86 14.51
N ALA A 157 -7.65 3.94 15.29
CA ALA A 157 -6.51 4.30 16.15
C ALA A 157 -6.10 3.14 17.07
N ARG A 158 -7.06 2.50 17.75
CA ARG A 158 -6.79 1.35 18.63
C ARG A 158 -6.20 0.15 17.90
N LEU A 159 -6.67 -0.14 16.68
CA LEU A 159 -6.17 -1.26 15.89
C LEU A 159 -4.70 -1.08 15.49
N LEU A 160 -4.25 0.15 15.23
CA LEU A 160 -2.85 0.44 14.91
C LEU A 160 -1.96 0.65 16.15
N SER A 161 -2.52 1.09 17.27
CA SER A 161 -1.75 1.23 18.51
C SER A 161 -1.31 -0.12 19.10
N ARG A 162 -2.11 -1.17 18.95
CA ARG A 162 -1.82 -2.49 19.56
C ARG A 162 -0.52 -3.12 19.04
N PRO A 163 -0.30 -3.23 17.72
CA PRO A 163 0.92 -3.87 17.23
C PRO A 163 2.17 -3.00 17.42
N MET A 164 2.00 -1.67 17.44
CA MET A 164 3.10 -0.76 17.77
C MET A 164 3.60 -0.96 19.20
N LEU A 165 2.71 -1.15 20.17
CA LEU A 165 3.10 -1.40 21.57
C LEU A 165 3.80 -2.75 21.74
N SER A 166 3.27 -3.82 21.13
CA SER A 166 3.90 -5.15 21.21
C SER A 166 5.28 -5.19 20.57
N CYS A 167 5.48 -4.45 19.48
CA CYS A 167 6.77 -4.30 18.81
C CYS A 167 7.80 -3.52 19.66
N LEU A 168 7.35 -2.52 20.42
CA LEU A 168 8.20 -1.69 21.27
C LEU A 168 8.53 -2.36 22.62
N ASP A 169 7.66 -3.25 23.12
CA ASP A 169 7.86 -3.99 24.37
C ASP A 169 8.97 -5.07 24.29
N MET A 170 9.53 -5.33 23.10
CA MET A 170 10.65 -6.28 22.89
C MET A 170 12.04 -5.71 23.17
N ASN A 171 12.17 -4.56 23.86
CA ASN A 171 13.47 -4.04 24.28
C ASN A 171 13.39 -3.30 25.62
N PRO A 172 13.59 -3.97 26.79
CA PRO A 172 13.55 -3.30 28.09
C PRO A 172 14.76 -2.37 28.36
N LEU A 173 15.63 -2.08 27.39
CA LEU A 173 16.85 -1.29 27.61
C LEU A 173 17.12 -0.14 26.64
N THR A 174 16.19 0.26 25.78
CA THR A 174 16.42 1.45 24.92
C THR A 174 15.15 2.23 24.63
N VAL A 175 14.58 2.89 25.64
CA VAL A 175 13.85 4.15 25.40
C VAL A 175 14.06 5.12 26.57
N PRO A 176 14.87 6.19 26.41
CA PRO A 176 14.65 7.38 27.22
C PRO A 176 13.44 8.10 26.62
N VAL A 177 12.21 7.62 26.92
CA VAL A 177 11.00 8.44 26.70
C VAL A 177 11.00 9.54 27.76
N ARG A 178 11.88 10.53 27.58
CA ARG A 178 11.64 11.87 28.11
C ARG A 178 10.61 12.52 27.17
N MET A 179 9.37 12.02 27.23
CA MET A 179 8.21 12.82 26.81
C MET A 179 8.21 14.05 27.71
N ASN A 180 8.74 15.15 27.19
CA ASN A 180 8.64 16.45 27.81
C ASN A 180 7.18 16.87 27.69
N LEU A 181 6.37 16.37 28.62
CA LEU A 181 4.98 16.71 28.81
C LEU A 181 4.91 18.15 29.35
N LYS A 182 5.25 19.10 28.49
CA LYS A 182 5.02 20.54 28.68
C LYS A 182 4.12 21.04 27.56
N PHE A 183 2.97 20.41 27.36
CA PHE A 183 1.89 21.00 26.56
C PHE A 183 0.52 20.39 26.93
N VAL A 184 0.26 20.19 28.22
CA VAL A 184 -1.11 20.08 28.75
C VAL A 184 -1.16 20.93 30.02
N GLY A 185 -1.21 22.24 29.80
CA GLY A 185 -1.14 23.23 30.88
C GLY A 185 -1.50 24.60 30.35
N SER A 186 -2.72 24.76 29.86
CA SER A 186 -3.53 25.99 29.96
C SER A 186 -4.77 25.87 29.08
N ILE A 187 -5.80 25.23 29.61
CA ILE A 187 -7.19 25.65 29.36
C ILE A 187 -7.84 25.80 30.74
N ARG A 188 -7.51 26.91 31.38
CA ARG A 188 -8.42 27.65 32.25
C ARG A 188 -8.19 29.11 31.95
N LEU A 189 -9.26 29.79 31.51
CA LEU A 189 -9.78 31.07 32.00
C LEU A 189 -10.61 31.73 30.90
N GLY A 190 -11.84 32.11 31.27
CA GLY A 190 -12.80 32.84 30.44
C GLY A 190 -14.21 32.35 30.68
#